data_AF-A0A8H4KC17-F1
#
_entry.id   AF-A0A8H4KC17-F1
#
_cell.length_a   1.000
_cell.length_b   1.000
_cell.length_c   1.000
_cell.angle_alpha   90.00
_cell.angle_beta   90.00
_cell.angle_gamma   90.00
#
_symmetry.space_group_name_H-M   'P 1'
#
loop_
_entity.id
_entity.type
_entity.pdbx_description
1 polymer ?
#
loop_
_entity_poly.entity_id
_entity_poly.type
_entity_poly.pdbx_seq_one_letter_code
_entity_poly.pdbx_strand_id
1 'polypeptide(L)'
;MSSISMEHLNGPVILSGFLMSSVVYWHAFFLVNSLLRKYAPTIHQQLKSQDELRKLCPLILVIVRMAFGLTISLPACAQAARTTEWGVNQPLNTAGQVCVVSQLAVWSNELPLIRFYSLELFIHHILCLLATSNIILSPLIHQIKPLYIFFASLVGDIGPGSVMILRMAGYHLKTSRLMYYVSLGSTLILIFCRIGGAFYTLTQVLTDPYNLADWVWALAVLLFGCYSAYCAFLNLRRLGIIKLDPEQYKVTYCCRVTVPVSHSFLAVACGVTLLSTLFLYGIFLDRPLKPLETHRLSFHGLIAVSVGLSGALIARIVYPYHVCQSNPWGCSYVPFGTILTGIWISITTKFSNYSDRDTILASTEVNIPLFFALARVAQYYSAKDAEATRDKKQPLNDTFIKKHIEMARGHAVTFTILMTLLIFDMLSLPEAARLSLSACLVIQLRYRRNIVPLAATKLHGTPGVMLAILLSLLEPGFVAFITTGKFIRHQTSLTGITLNYMLLGGTVLAAITISASKTASMPCETVRKPCRSQKCHPVTILFVFFCILQAMLVRKYITFGEDTPEVCLGFKNFRSILSDPFTWIGLLHMASLPVVLLRELE
;
A
#
# COMPACT_ATOMS: atom_id res chain seq x y z
N MET A 1 -16.14 -53.57 10.06
CA MET A 1 -17.20 -52.56 9.97
C MET A 1 -16.78 -51.36 10.81
N SER A 2 -16.10 -50.42 10.18
CA SER A 2 -15.82 -49.08 10.71
C SER A 2 -16.17 -48.14 9.58
N SER A 3 -17.17 -47.31 9.82
CA SER A 3 -17.73 -46.32 8.90
C SER A 3 -16.63 -45.51 8.22
N ILE A 4 -16.45 -45.73 6.92
CA ILE A 4 -15.82 -44.76 6.02
C ILE A 4 -16.75 -43.55 6.04
N SER A 5 -16.43 -42.54 6.86
CA SER A 5 -17.22 -41.31 6.91
C SER A 5 -17.09 -40.60 5.57
N MET A 6 -18.22 -40.26 4.96
CA MET A 6 -18.32 -39.47 3.73
C MET A 6 -17.91 -37.99 3.94
N GLU A 7 -16.92 -37.71 4.77
CA GLU A 7 -16.53 -36.35 5.20
C GLU A 7 -15.33 -35.77 4.40
N HIS A 8 -14.90 -36.41 3.31
CA HIS A 8 -13.67 -36.06 2.60
C HIS A 8 -13.82 -35.44 1.19
N LEU A 9 -14.98 -34.88 0.82
CA LEU A 9 -15.29 -34.64 -0.61
C LEU A 9 -15.75 -33.22 -1.02
N ASN A 10 -15.39 -32.13 -0.33
CA ASN A 10 -15.81 -30.79 -0.80
C ASN A 10 -15.16 -30.38 -2.13
N GLY A 11 -13.90 -30.72 -2.39
CA GLY A 11 -13.19 -30.30 -3.62
C GLY A 11 -13.86 -30.79 -4.92
N PRO A 12 -14.07 -32.11 -5.09
CA PRO A 12 -14.76 -32.66 -6.26
C PRO A 12 -16.23 -32.21 -6.39
N VAL A 13 -16.93 -32.02 -5.28
CA VAL A 13 -18.31 -31.50 -5.27
C VAL A 13 -18.36 -30.03 -5.71
N ILE A 14 -17.41 -29.20 -5.25
CA ILE A 14 -17.28 -27.80 -5.69
C ILE A 14 -16.91 -27.75 -7.17
N LEU A 15 -16.00 -28.60 -7.65
CA LEU A 15 -15.62 -28.65 -9.06
C LEU A 15 -16.78 -29.11 -9.96
N SER A 16 -17.50 -30.17 -9.58
CA SER A 16 -18.68 -30.64 -10.30
C SER A 16 -19.78 -29.58 -10.30
N GLY A 17 -20.05 -28.96 -9.14
CA GLY A 17 -20.99 -27.86 -9.01
C GLY A 17 -20.61 -26.66 -9.88
N PHE A 18 -19.32 -26.34 -9.97
CA PHE A 18 -18.80 -25.27 -10.84
C PHE A 18 -19.04 -25.56 -12.32
N LEU A 19 -18.73 -26.78 -12.77
CA LEU A 19 -18.97 -27.19 -14.16
C LEU A 19 -20.46 -27.11 -14.52
N MET A 20 -21.33 -27.66 -13.67
CA MET A 20 -22.77 -27.61 -13.87
C MET A 20 -23.30 -26.17 -13.86
N SER A 21 -22.88 -25.35 -12.89
CA SER A 21 -23.27 -23.93 -12.81
C SER A 21 -22.80 -23.13 -14.02
N SER A 22 -21.64 -23.49 -14.58
CA SER A 22 -21.12 -22.84 -15.79
C SER A 22 -21.96 -23.17 -17.02
N VAL A 23 -22.40 -24.42 -17.18
CA VAL A 23 -23.34 -24.80 -18.26
C VAL A 23 -24.65 -24.02 -18.14
N VAL A 24 -25.22 -23.95 -16.94
CA VAL A 24 -26.44 -23.19 -16.66
C VAL A 24 -26.24 -21.70 -16.96
N TYR A 25 -25.10 -21.12 -16.57
CA TYR A 25 -24.78 -19.72 -16.83
C TYR A 25 -24.76 -19.42 -18.34
N TRP A 26 -24.12 -20.26 -19.16
CA TRP A 26 -24.08 -20.07 -20.61
C TRP A 26 -25.45 -20.28 -21.26
N HIS A 27 -26.27 -21.22 -20.77
CA HIS A 27 -27.65 -21.36 -21.24
C HIS A 27 -28.47 -20.11 -20.94
N ALA A 28 -28.35 -19.53 -19.74
CA ALA A 28 -28.98 -18.26 -19.41
C ALA A 28 -28.52 -17.13 -20.33
N PHE A 29 -27.22 -17.08 -20.67
CA PHE A 29 -26.68 -16.13 -21.64
C PHE A 29 -27.34 -16.24 -23.01
N PHE A 30 -27.43 -17.44 -23.57
CA PHE A 30 -28.06 -17.65 -24.88
C PHE A 30 -29.57 -17.37 -24.84
N LEU A 31 -30.24 -17.72 -23.74
CA LEU A 31 -31.65 -17.43 -23.53
C LEU A 31 -31.90 -15.91 -23.51
N VAL A 32 -31.14 -15.16 -22.70
CA VAL A 32 -31.24 -13.70 -22.63
C VAL A 32 -30.96 -13.06 -23.99
N ASN A 33 -29.95 -13.53 -24.72
CA ASN A 33 -29.68 -13.05 -26.08
C ASN A 33 -30.87 -13.30 -27.02
N SER A 34 -31.49 -14.48 -26.92
CA SER A 34 -32.66 -14.87 -27.73
C SER A 34 -33.89 -14.04 -27.38
N LEU A 35 -34.11 -13.79 -26.09
CA LEU A 35 -35.19 -12.94 -25.59
C LEU A 35 -35.00 -11.49 -26.03
N LEU A 36 -33.78 -10.94 -25.92
CA LEU A 36 -33.46 -9.60 -26.42
C LEU A 36 -33.71 -9.48 -27.92
N ARG A 37 -33.32 -10.49 -28.69
CA ARG A 37 -33.56 -10.53 -30.14
C ARG A 37 -35.05 -10.57 -30.48
N LYS A 38 -35.87 -11.26 -29.67
CA LYS A 38 -37.31 -11.41 -29.90
C LYS A 38 -38.12 -10.21 -29.43
N TYR A 39 -37.85 -9.71 -28.22
CA TYR A 39 -38.68 -8.70 -27.55
C TYR A 39 -38.14 -7.27 -27.69
N ALA A 40 -36.85 -7.10 -27.99
CA ALA A 40 -36.23 -5.80 -28.22
C ALA A 40 -35.32 -5.82 -29.47
N PRO A 41 -35.86 -6.19 -30.65
CA PRO A 41 -35.06 -6.40 -31.86
C PRO A 41 -34.30 -5.14 -32.30
N THR A 42 -34.90 -3.96 -32.14
CA THR A 42 -34.29 -2.67 -32.49
C THR A 42 -33.05 -2.38 -31.64
N ILE A 43 -33.13 -2.61 -30.33
CA ILE A 43 -32.00 -2.41 -29.40
C ILE A 43 -30.92 -3.47 -29.68
N HIS A 44 -31.32 -4.73 -29.90
CA HIS A 44 -30.41 -5.82 -30.22
C HIS A 44 -29.60 -5.53 -31.48
N GLN A 45 -30.26 -5.18 -32.58
CA GLN A 45 -29.61 -4.87 -33.86
C GLN A 45 -28.73 -3.63 -33.77
N GLN A 46 -29.18 -2.59 -33.04
CA GLN A 46 -28.40 -1.36 -32.86
C GLN A 46 -27.12 -1.59 -32.05
N LEU A 47 -27.19 -2.35 -30.95
CA LEU A 47 -26.01 -2.63 -30.13
C LEU A 47 -25.06 -3.59 -30.86
N LYS A 48 -25.62 -4.56 -31.61
CA LYS A 48 -24.83 -5.48 -32.43
C LYS A 48 -24.07 -4.75 -33.54
N SER A 49 -24.72 -3.82 -34.24
CA SER A 49 -24.09 -3.07 -35.33
C SER A 49 -23.05 -2.06 -34.85
N GLN A 50 -23.21 -1.52 -33.64
CA GLN A 50 -22.25 -0.58 -33.08
C GLN A 50 -20.99 -1.26 -32.54
N ASP A 51 -21.14 -2.26 -31.66
CA ASP A 51 -20.04 -3.05 -31.11
C ASP A 51 -20.61 -4.22 -30.29
N GLU A 52 -20.64 -5.42 -30.88
CA GLU A 52 -21.17 -6.61 -30.23
C GLU A 52 -20.44 -6.91 -28.91
N LEU A 53 -19.11 -6.85 -28.90
CA LEU A 53 -18.30 -7.22 -27.74
C LEU A 53 -18.32 -6.16 -26.62
N ARG A 54 -18.41 -4.87 -26.97
CA ARG A 54 -18.35 -3.78 -25.97
C ARG A 54 -19.70 -3.20 -25.57
N LYS A 55 -20.79 -3.56 -26.25
CA LYS A 55 -22.12 -3.02 -25.95
C LYS A 55 -23.19 -4.09 -25.78
N LEU A 56 -23.31 -5.03 -26.73
CA LEU A 56 -24.33 -6.07 -26.65
C LEU A 56 -23.99 -7.14 -25.60
N CYS A 57 -22.78 -7.71 -25.64
CA CYS A 57 -22.34 -8.71 -24.67
C CYS A 57 -22.41 -8.20 -23.22
N PRO A 58 -21.95 -6.97 -22.88
CA PRO A 58 -22.08 -6.43 -21.53
C PRO A 58 -23.53 -6.31 -21.05
N LEU A 59 -24.46 -5.91 -21.92
CA LEU A 59 -25.88 -5.84 -21.58
C LEU A 59 -26.44 -7.22 -21.24
N ILE A 60 -26.16 -8.22 -22.08
CA ILE A 60 -26.57 -9.61 -21.85
C ILE A 60 -25.98 -10.11 -20.53
N LEU A 61 -24.68 -9.91 -20.31
CA LEU A 61 -24.00 -10.33 -19.08
C LEU A 61 -24.59 -9.66 -17.85
N VAL A 62 -24.91 -8.37 -17.88
CA VAL A 62 -25.53 -7.72 -16.71
C VAL A 62 -26.94 -8.25 -16.43
N ILE A 63 -27.74 -8.56 -17.46
CA ILE A 63 -29.05 -9.18 -17.24
C ILE A 63 -28.89 -10.57 -16.62
N VAL A 64 -28.01 -11.40 -17.18
CA VAL A 64 -27.70 -12.74 -16.65
C VAL A 64 -27.20 -12.65 -15.21
N ARG A 65 -26.27 -11.73 -14.94
CA ARG A 65 -25.69 -11.52 -13.61
C ARG A 65 -26.69 -11.00 -12.60
N MET A 66 -27.58 -10.08 -12.97
CA MET A 66 -28.63 -9.60 -12.06
C MET A 66 -29.64 -10.71 -11.79
N ALA A 67 -30.05 -11.47 -12.81
CA ALA A 67 -30.95 -12.59 -12.63
C ALA A 67 -30.33 -13.68 -11.74
N PHE A 68 -29.16 -14.21 -12.12
CA PHE A 68 -28.45 -15.25 -11.38
C PHE A 68 -28.01 -14.78 -9.99
N GLY A 69 -27.52 -13.54 -9.90
CA GLY A 69 -27.08 -12.89 -8.66
C GLY A 69 -28.20 -12.73 -7.66
N LEU A 70 -29.36 -12.21 -8.07
CA LEU A 70 -30.49 -11.96 -7.16
C LEU A 70 -31.27 -13.23 -6.81
N THR A 71 -31.39 -14.19 -7.74
CA THR A 71 -32.25 -15.36 -7.55
C THR A 71 -31.52 -16.58 -6.97
N ILE A 72 -30.22 -16.75 -7.26
CA ILE A 72 -29.47 -17.95 -6.87
C ILE A 72 -28.37 -17.57 -5.87
N SER A 73 -27.47 -16.67 -6.26
CA SER A 73 -26.28 -16.39 -5.46
C SER A 73 -26.58 -15.60 -4.18
N LEU A 74 -27.46 -14.60 -4.21
CA LEU A 74 -27.80 -13.80 -3.02
C LEU A 74 -28.48 -14.64 -1.92
N PRO A 75 -29.53 -15.43 -2.22
CA PRO A 75 -30.16 -16.25 -1.18
C PRO A 75 -29.21 -17.32 -0.65
N ALA A 76 -28.43 -17.98 -1.51
CA ALA A 76 -27.44 -18.98 -1.11
C ALA A 76 -26.38 -18.37 -0.18
N CYS A 77 -25.83 -17.21 -0.52
CA CYS A 77 -24.82 -16.55 0.31
C CYS A 77 -25.42 -15.95 1.61
N ALA A 78 -26.66 -15.46 1.59
CA ALA A 78 -27.35 -15.01 2.80
C ALA A 78 -27.63 -16.18 3.77
N GLN A 79 -28.03 -17.33 3.24
CA GLN A 79 -28.21 -18.55 4.03
C GLN A 79 -26.87 -19.07 4.55
N ALA A 80 -25.83 -19.07 3.72
CA ALA A 80 -24.48 -19.44 4.14
C ALA A 80 -23.97 -18.56 5.28
N ALA A 81 -24.17 -17.23 5.21
CA ALA A 81 -23.73 -16.30 6.25
C ALA A 81 -24.44 -16.53 7.60
N ARG A 82 -25.66 -17.07 7.61
CA ARG A 82 -26.42 -17.38 8.83
C ARG A 82 -26.10 -18.76 9.42
N THR A 83 -25.80 -19.73 8.55
CA THR A 83 -25.76 -21.15 8.92
C THR A 83 -24.36 -21.74 8.95
N THR A 84 -23.39 -21.10 8.30
CA THR A 84 -22.01 -21.57 8.30
C THR A 84 -21.31 -21.02 9.52
N GLU A 85 -20.86 -21.89 10.41
CA GLU A 85 -20.08 -21.46 11.58
C GLU A 85 -18.80 -20.74 11.15
N TRP A 86 -18.55 -19.62 11.82
CA TRP A 86 -17.40 -18.75 11.59
C TRP A 86 -16.17 -19.34 12.25
N GLY A 87 -15.08 -19.48 11.52
CA GLY A 87 -13.81 -20.00 12.03
C GLY A 87 -13.03 -20.80 10.99
N VAL A 88 -11.75 -21.02 11.27
CA VAL A 88 -10.79 -21.70 10.38
C VAL A 88 -10.90 -23.22 10.45
N ASN A 89 -11.48 -23.76 11.53
CA ASN A 89 -11.38 -25.18 11.89
C ASN A 89 -12.59 -26.05 11.50
N GLN A 90 -13.52 -25.53 10.70
CA GLN A 90 -14.70 -26.29 10.30
C GLN A 90 -14.94 -26.20 8.79
N PRO A 91 -15.38 -27.30 8.14
CA PRO A 91 -15.66 -27.29 6.71
C PRO A 91 -16.83 -26.35 6.34
N LEU A 92 -16.93 -26.01 5.05
CA LEU A 92 -18.12 -25.36 4.51
C LEU A 92 -19.33 -26.32 4.57
N ASN A 93 -20.43 -25.84 5.14
CA ASN A 93 -21.72 -26.53 5.03
C ASN A 93 -22.25 -26.42 3.58
N THR A 94 -23.32 -27.16 3.26
CA THR A 94 -23.91 -27.19 1.90
C THR A 94 -24.29 -25.80 1.39
N ALA A 95 -24.82 -24.92 2.24
CA ALA A 95 -25.17 -23.56 1.83
C ALA A 95 -23.92 -22.73 1.46
N GLY A 96 -22.84 -22.87 2.23
CA GLY A 96 -21.54 -22.28 1.95
C GLY A 96 -20.94 -22.78 0.63
N GLN A 97 -21.03 -24.08 0.37
CA GLN A 97 -20.57 -24.68 -0.90
C GLN A 97 -21.33 -24.11 -2.09
N VAL A 98 -22.67 -24.03 -2.00
CA VAL A 98 -23.52 -23.48 -3.07
C VAL A 98 -23.19 -21.99 -3.31
N CYS A 99 -23.01 -21.19 -2.26
CA CYS A 99 -22.59 -19.78 -2.39
C CYS A 99 -21.23 -19.64 -3.10
N VAL A 100 -20.23 -20.44 -2.73
CA VAL A 100 -18.90 -20.41 -3.36
C VAL A 100 -18.98 -20.81 -4.82
N VAL A 101 -19.64 -21.93 -5.12
CA VAL A 101 -19.80 -22.46 -6.48
C VAL A 101 -20.52 -21.45 -7.37
N SER A 102 -21.59 -20.83 -6.88
CA SER A 102 -22.37 -19.88 -7.67
C SER A 102 -21.56 -18.62 -8.01
N GLN A 103 -20.71 -18.14 -7.09
CA GLN A 103 -19.81 -17.01 -7.34
C GLN A 103 -18.67 -17.37 -8.28
N LEU A 104 -18.06 -18.54 -8.07
CA LEU A 104 -16.98 -19.05 -8.92
C LEU A 104 -17.44 -19.18 -10.38
N ALA A 105 -18.66 -19.68 -10.59
CA ALA A 105 -19.28 -19.76 -11.90
C ALA A 105 -19.47 -18.39 -12.54
N VAL A 106 -20.00 -17.40 -11.82
CA VAL A 106 -20.17 -16.03 -12.36
C VAL A 106 -18.83 -15.42 -12.74
N TRP A 107 -17.84 -15.41 -11.84
CA TRP A 107 -16.57 -14.73 -12.11
C TRP A 107 -15.75 -15.40 -13.20
N SER A 108 -15.72 -16.74 -13.23
CA SER A 108 -14.93 -17.48 -14.21
C SER A 108 -15.53 -17.37 -15.62
N ASN A 109 -16.86 -17.45 -15.76
CA ASN A 109 -17.51 -17.42 -17.08
C ASN A 109 -17.54 -16.02 -17.70
N GLU A 110 -17.59 -14.97 -16.88
CA GLU A 110 -17.58 -13.60 -17.40
C GLU A 110 -16.17 -13.10 -17.75
N LEU A 111 -15.12 -13.65 -17.12
CA LEU A 111 -13.73 -13.21 -17.28
C LEU A 111 -13.26 -13.06 -18.75
N PRO A 112 -13.53 -14.02 -19.67
CA PRO A 112 -13.08 -13.91 -21.06
C PRO A 112 -13.72 -12.77 -21.84
N LEU A 113 -14.93 -12.35 -21.45
CA LEU A 113 -15.71 -11.30 -22.10
C LEU A 113 -15.43 -9.93 -21.47
N ILE A 114 -15.30 -9.86 -20.14
CA ILE A 114 -15.08 -8.61 -19.40
C ILE A 114 -13.82 -7.87 -19.85
N ARG A 115 -12.74 -8.60 -20.18
CA ARG A 115 -11.48 -8.01 -20.62
C ARG A 115 -11.64 -7.04 -21.81
N PHE A 116 -12.68 -7.21 -22.62
CA PHE A 116 -12.90 -6.40 -23.81
C PHE A 116 -13.62 -5.07 -23.54
N TYR A 117 -14.32 -4.94 -22.40
CA TYR A 117 -15.16 -3.78 -22.12
C TYR A 117 -14.93 -3.12 -20.75
N SER A 118 -14.36 -3.82 -19.77
CA SER A 118 -14.06 -3.23 -18.45
C SER A 118 -12.82 -3.86 -17.80
N LEU A 119 -11.68 -3.17 -17.90
CA LEU A 119 -10.46 -3.56 -17.18
C LEU A 119 -10.67 -3.56 -15.65
N GLU A 120 -11.53 -2.67 -15.15
CA GLU A 120 -11.83 -2.57 -13.72
C GLU A 120 -12.52 -3.84 -13.21
N LEU A 121 -13.55 -4.29 -13.94
CA LEU A 121 -14.29 -5.49 -13.59
C LEU A 121 -13.46 -6.76 -13.83
N PHE A 122 -12.55 -6.74 -14.81
CA PHE A 122 -11.60 -7.83 -15.08
C PHE A 122 -10.66 -8.04 -13.89
N ILE A 123 -10.03 -6.96 -13.40
CA ILE A 123 -9.14 -7.03 -12.22
C ILE A 123 -9.93 -7.46 -10.98
N HIS A 124 -11.14 -6.93 -10.78
CA HIS A 124 -12.03 -7.35 -9.68
C HIS A 124 -12.27 -8.86 -9.69
N HIS A 125 -12.61 -9.46 -10.84
CA HIS A 125 -12.80 -10.91 -10.95
C HIS A 125 -11.53 -11.71 -10.67
N ILE A 126 -10.37 -11.28 -11.17
CA ILE A 126 -9.10 -11.93 -10.85
C ILE A 126 -8.86 -11.92 -9.34
N LEU A 127 -9.04 -10.77 -8.68
CA LEU A 127 -8.83 -10.66 -7.24
C LEU A 127 -9.82 -11.51 -6.44
N CYS A 128 -11.09 -11.56 -6.86
CA CYS A 128 -12.11 -12.43 -6.26
C CYS A 128 -11.79 -13.92 -6.43
N LEU A 129 -11.32 -14.34 -7.61
CA LEU A 129 -10.88 -15.71 -7.87
C LEU A 129 -9.64 -16.08 -7.04
N LEU A 130 -8.66 -15.19 -6.96
CA LEU A 130 -7.48 -15.35 -6.10
C LEU A 130 -7.88 -15.49 -4.63
N ALA A 131 -8.77 -14.64 -4.13
CA ALA A 131 -9.30 -14.74 -2.78
C ALA A 131 -10.14 -16.01 -2.54
N THR A 132 -10.63 -16.67 -3.60
CA THR A 132 -11.40 -17.92 -3.51
C THR A 132 -10.52 -19.16 -3.60
N SER A 133 -9.29 -19.03 -4.08
CA SER A 133 -8.38 -20.14 -4.31
C SER A 133 -8.07 -20.95 -3.04
N ASN A 134 -8.02 -20.34 -1.85
CA ASN A 134 -7.82 -21.04 -0.58
C ASN A 134 -8.94 -22.07 -0.32
N ILE A 135 -10.19 -21.77 -0.66
CA ILE A 135 -11.29 -22.74 -0.48
C ILE A 135 -11.10 -23.98 -1.35
N ILE A 136 -10.52 -23.82 -2.54
CA ILE A 136 -10.37 -24.89 -3.52
C ILE A 136 -9.09 -25.70 -3.26
N LEU A 137 -8.03 -25.02 -2.86
CA LEU A 137 -6.67 -25.58 -2.78
C LEU A 137 -6.25 -25.97 -1.36
N SER A 138 -6.90 -25.42 -0.32
CA SER A 138 -6.58 -25.76 1.07
C SER A 138 -7.35 -26.99 1.54
N PRO A 139 -6.74 -27.81 2.43
CA PRO A 139 -7.44 -28.89 3.12
C PRO A 139 -8.67 -28.37 3.87
N LEU A 140 -9.70 -29.20 3.99
CA LEU A 140 -11.01 -28.88 4.61
C LEU A 140 -10.91 -28.19 5.98
N ILE A 141 -9.96 -28.61 6.81
CA ILE A 141 -9.73 -28.13 8.18
C ILE A 141 -9.00 -26.77 8.19
N HIS A 142 -8.49 -26.33 7.04
CA HIS A 142 -7.79 -25.06 6.84
C HIS A 142 -8.49 -24.15 5.82
N GLN A 143 -9.74 -24.45 5.45
CA GLN A 143 -10.50 -23.61 4.54
C GLN A 143 -10.96 -22.35 5.26
N ILE A 144 -10.20 -21.27 5.06
CA ILE A 144 -10.63 -19.95 5.50
C ILE A 144 -11.83 -19.54 4.64
N LYS A 145 -12.90 -19.08 5.29
CA LYS A 145 -14.21 -18.82 4.67
C LYS A 145 -14.40 -17.33 4.32
N PRO A 146 -14.07 -16.85 3.10
CA PRO A 146 -14.38 -15.49 2.63
C PRO A 146 -15.89 -15.28 2.34
N LEU A 147 -16.79 -15.88 3.13
CA LEU A 147 -18.25 -15.74 2.96
C LEU A 147 -18.70 -14.28 2.95
N TYR A 148 -18.04 -13.43 3.72
CA TYR A 148 -18.27 -12.00 3.70
C TYR A 148 -17.84 -11.35 2.38
N ILE A 149 -16.72 -11.79 1.76
CA ILE A 149 -16.26 -11.26 0.46
C ILE A 149 -17.23 -11.65 -0.65
N PHE A 150 -17.79 -12.86 -0.62
CA PHE A 150 -18.85 -13.27 -1.56
C PHE A 150 -20.11 -12.42 -1.39
N PHE A 151 -20.56 -12.22 -0.15
CA PHE A 151 -21.70 -11.36 0.16
C PHE A 151 -21.46 -9.91 -0.27
N ALA A 152 -20.32 -9.33 0.12
CA ALA A 152 -19.94 -7.96 -0.21
C ALA A 152 -19.70 -7.75 -1.70
N SER A 153 -19.15 -8.75 -2.41
CA SER A 153 -19.02 -8.72 -3.86
C SER A 153 -20.40 -8.67 -4.50
N LEU A 154 -21.34 -9.49 -4.03
CA LEU A 154 -22.66 -9.60 -4.62
C LEU A 154 -23.55 -8.37 -4.36
N VAL A 155 -23.58 -7.86 -3.12
CA VAL A 155 -24.24 -6.58 -2.83
C VAL A 155 -23.58 -5.45 -3.63
N GLY A 156 -22.24 -5.50 -3.75
CA GLY A 156 -21.46 -4.58 -4.55
C GLY A 156 -21.66 -4.70 -6.07
N ASP A 157 -22.31 -5.74 -6.59
CA ASP A 157 -22.61 -5.90 -8.02
C ASP A 157 -23.96 -5.25 -8.41
N ILE A 158 -24.89 -5.12 -7.46
CA ILE A 158 -26.17 -4.42 -7.65
C ILE A 158 -25.94 -2.96 -8.03
N GLY A 159 -24.97 -2.31 -7.39
CA GLY A 159 -24.62 -0.92 -7.64
C GLY A 159 -24.17 -0.65 -9.08
N PRO A 160 -23.05 -1.24 -9.55
CA PRO A 160 -22.57 -1.12 -10.92
C PRO A 160 -23.60 -1.56 -11.96
N GLY A 161 -24.38 -2.61 -11.70
CA GLY A 161 -25.46 -3.06 -12.58
C GLY A 161 -26.52 -1.97 -12.76
N SER A 162 -26.99 -1.37 -11.66
CA SER A 162 -27.98 -0.28 -11.68
C SER A 162 -27.44 0.96 -12.39
N VAL A 163 -26.19 1.34 -12.14
CA VAL A 163 -25.49 2.45 -12.80
C VAL A 163 -25.38 2.20 -14.31
N MET A 164 -25.12 0.97 -14.73
CA MET A 164 -25.01 0.62 -16.15
C MET A 164 -26.36 0.68 -16.86
N ILE A 165 -27.42 0.14 -16.25
CA ILE A 165 -28.79 0.20 -16.80
C ILE A 165 -29.23 1.65 -16.99
N LEU A 166 -29.02 2.51 -16.00
CA LEU A 166 -29.36 3.94 -16.11
C LEU A 166 -28.56 4.65 -17.22
N ARG A 167 -27.26 4.32 -17.38
CA ARG A 167 -26.48 4.88 -18.51
C ARG A 167 -27.02 4.43 -19.87
N MET A 168 -27.41 3.16 -19.99
CA MET A 168 -27.98 2.63 -21.23
C MET A 168 -29.36 3.24 -21.52
N ALA A 169 -30.13 3.59 -20.49
CA ALA A 169 -31.36 4.37 -20.61
C ALA A 169 -31.14 5.87 -20.90
N GLY A 170 -29.90 6.31 -21.11
CA GLY A 170 -29.56 7.69 -21.49
C GLY A 170 -29.36 8.65 -20.32
N TYR A 171 -29.35 8.18 -19.08
CA TYR A 171 -29.09 9.06 -17.93
C TYR A 171 -27.60 9.36 -17.79
N HIS A 172 -27.26 10.64 -17.61
CA HIS A 172 -25.89 11.10 -17.41
C HIS A 172 -25.67 11.61 -15.98
N LEU A 173 -24.46 11.35 -15.45
CA LEU A 173 -24.10 11.66 -14.06
C LEU A 173 -24.18 13.16 -13.73
N LYS A 174 -23.87 14.03 -14.69
CA LYS A 174 -23.84 15.49 -14.49
C LYS A 174 -25.23 16.14 -14.60
N THR A 175 -26.18 15.51 -15.29
CA THR A 175 -27.48 16.12 -15.61
C THR A 175 -28.64 15.45 -14.87
N SER A 176 -28.52 14.18 -14.49
CA SER A 176 -29.57 13.42 -13.82
C SER A 176 -29.32 13.25 -12.32
N ARG A 177 -30.27 13.73 -11.50
CA ARG A 177 -30.27 13.49 -10.04
C ARG A 177 -30.36 11.99 -9.71
N LEU A 178 -31.19 11.23 -10.43
CA LEU A 178 -31.33 9.79 -10.22
C LEU A 178 -30.00 9.07 -10.42
N MET A 179 -29.30 9.38 -11.52
CA MET A 179 -28.00 8.80 -11.82
C MET A 179 -26.94 9.13 -10.76
N TYR A 180 -26.97 10.37 -10.23
CA TYR A 180 -26.11 10.79 -9.15
C TYR A 180 -26.34 9.97 -7.87
N TYR A 181 -27.58 9.89 -7.39
CA TYR A 181 -27.88 9.17 -6.14
C TYR A 181 -27.65 7.67 -6.25
N VAL A 182 -27.96 7.04 -7.39
CA VAL A 182 -27.68 5.62 -7.61
C VAL A 182 -26.17 5.35 -7.67
N SER A 183 -25.40 6.24 -8.31
CA SER A 183 -23.94 6.13 -8.34
C SER A 183 -23.32 6.37 -6.95
N LEU A 184 -23.89 7.29 -6.15
CA LEU A 184 -23.48 7.52 -4.77
C LEU A 184 -23.78 6.29 -3.90
N GLY A 185 -25.00 5.76 -3.95
CA GLY A 185 -25.40 4.55 -3.23
C GLY A 185 -24.50 3.36 -3.59
N SER A 186 -24.23 3.16 -4.89
CA SER A 186 -23.27 2.15 -5.35
C SER A 186 -21.87 2.34 -4.76
N THR A 187 -21.43 3.59 -4.60
CA THR A 187 -20.11 3.90 -4.03
C THR A 187 -20.08 3.68 -2.51
N LEU A 188 -21.17 4.00 -1.81
CA LEU A 188 -21.30 3.73 -0.37
C LEU A 188 -21.33 2.22 -0.10
N ILE A 189 -22.05 1.44 -0.91
CA ILE A 189 -22.03 -0.03 -0.83
C ILE A 189 -20.61 -0.56 -1.03
N LEU A 190 -19.87 -0.04 -2.01
CA LEU A 190 -18.47 -0.42 -2.24
C LEU A 190 -17.62 -0.16 -0.98
N ILE A 191 -17.82 0.97 -0.32
CA ILE A 191 -17.07 1.34 0.89
C ILE A 191 -17.47 0.48 2.09
N PHE A 192 -18.75 0.45 2.47
CA PHE A 192 -19.17 -0.24 3.68
C PHE A 192 -19.14 -1.75 3.55
N CYS A 193 -19.55 -2.29 2.39
CA CYS A 193 -19.59 -3.74 2.18
C CYS A 193 -18.23 -4.27 1.71
N ARG A 194 -17.67 -3.81 0.59
CA ARG A 194 -16.42 -4.43 0.07
C ARG A 194 -15.19 -4.06 0.87
N ILE A 195 -14.96 -2.77 1.11
CA ILE A 195 -13.78 -2.31 1.86
C ILE A 195 -13.92 -2.70 3.34
N GLY A 196 -15.05 -2.37 3.98
CA GLY A 196 -15.33 -2.75 5.36
C GLY A 196 -15.25 -4.26 5.57
N GLY A 197 -15.78 -5.03 4.62
CA GLY A 197 -15.70 -6.48 4.62
C GLY A 197 -14.32 -7.07 4.50
N ALA A 198 -13.50 -6.54 3.58
CA ALA A 198 -12.12 -6.95 3.43
C ALA A 198 -11.35 -6.72 4.75
N PHE A 199 -11.52 -5.56 5.38
CA PHE A 199 -10.87 -5.26 6.66
C PHE A 199 -11.38 -6.14 7.81
N TYR A 200 -12.70 -6.32 7.93
CA TYR A 200 -13.28 -7.21 8.94
C TYR A 200 -12.77 -8.65 8.78
N THR A 201 -12.76 -9.14 7.54
CA THR A 201 -12.26 -10.47 7.22
C THR A 201 -10.77 -10.60 7.53
N LEU A 202 -9.98 -9.59 7.20
CA LEU A 202 -8.56 -9.54 7.50
C LEU A 202 -8.31 -9.60 9.01
N THR A 203 -9.08 -8.87 9.83
CA THR A 203 -8.98 -8.92 11.30
C THR A 203 -9.36 -10.28 11.90
N GLN A 204 -10.28 -11.01 11.26
CA GLN A 204 -10.77 -12.32 11.72
C GLN A 204 -9.91 -13.50 11.25
N VAL A 205 -8.97 -13.27 10.36
CA VAL A 205 -8.12 -14.33 9.77
C VAL A 205 -6.68 -14.18 10.23
N LEU A 206 -6.28 -12.95 10.50
CA LEU A 206 -5.09 -12.66 11.28
C LEU A 206 -5.26 -13.05 12.75
N THR A 207 -6.39 -13.66 13.13
CA THR A 207 -6.41 -14.61 14.24
C THR A 207 -5.77 -15.93 13.76
N ASP A 208 -6.37 -16.92 13.09
CA ASP A 208 -5.70 -18.23 12.88
C ASP A 208 -5.18 -18.57 11.45
N PRO A 209 -3.99 -18.14 11.00
CA PRO A 209 -3.35 -18.72 9.80
C PRO A 209 -2.41 -19.88 10.20
N TYR A 210 -2.71 -21.10 9.74
CA TYR A 210 -1.97 -22.33 10.04
C TYR A 210 -0.87 -22.63 9.00
N ASN A 211 -0.99 -22.09 7.77
CA ASN A 211 -0.06 -22.42 6.68
C ASN A 211 0.21 -21.24 5.71
N LEU A 212 1.13 -21.46 4.77
CA LEU A 212 1.48 -20.49 3.72
C LEU A 212 0.28 -20.06 2.85
N ALA A 213 -0.69 -20.96 2.62
CA ALA A 213 -1.85 -20.68 1.80
C ALA A 213 -2.79 -19.64 2.45
N ASP A 214 -2.83 -19.59 3.79
CA ASP A 214 -3.59 -18.60 4.55
C ASP A 214 -3.01 -17.18 4.39
N TRP A 215 -1.71 -17.06 4.16
CA TRP A 215 -1.04 -15.78 3.90
C TRP A 215 -1.21 -15.28 2.48
N VAL A 216 -1.06 -16.18 1.51
CA VAL A 216 -1.37 -15.86 0.10
C VAL A 216 -2.81 -15.37 0.01
N TRP A 217 -3.70 -15.99 0.77
CA TRP A 217 -5.09 -15.56 0.89
C TRP A 217 -5.26 -14.21 1.60
N ALA A 218 -4.64 -13.99 2.77
CA ALA A 218 -4.74 -12.72 3.48
C ALA A 218 -4.24 -11.55 2.63
N LEU A 219 -3.18 -11.78 1.84
CA LEU A 219 -2.70 -10.82 0.85
C LEU A 219 -3.72 -10.61 -0.28
N ALA A 220 -4.35 -11.67 -0.80
CA ALA A 220 -5.41 -11.53 -1.79
C ALA A 220 -6.57 -10.67 -1.27
N VAL A 221 -6.97 -10.86 -0.02
CA VAL A 221 -8.01 -10.03 0.65
C VAL A 221 -7.55 -8.58 0.83
N LEU A 222 -6.30 -8.37 1.22
CA LEU A 222 -5.73 -7.01 1.35
C LEU A 222 -5.69 -6.31 -0.01
N LEU A 223 -5.20 -6.98 -1.06
CA LEU A 223 -5.18 -6.46 -2.43
C LEU A 223 -6.59 -6.15 -2.93
N PHE A 224 -7.54 -7.03 -2.64
CA PHE A 224 -8.95 -6.82 -2.93
C PHE A 224 -9.51 -5.56 -2.24
N GLY A 225 -9.24 -5.38 -0.95
CA GLY A 225 -9.64 -4.21 -0.18
C GLY A 225 -9.00 -2.91 -0.70
N CYS A 226 -7.69 -2.92 -0.96
CA CYS A 226 -6.96 -1.78 -1.51
C CYS A 226 -7.45 -1.39 -2.92
N TYR A 227 -7.69 -2.37 -3.79
CA TYR A 227 -8.23 -2.13 -5.11
C TYR A 227 -9.65 -1.56 -5.04
N SER A 228 -10.49 -2.10 -4.16
CA SER A 228 -11.83 -1.56 -3.91
C SER A 228 -11.80 -0.12 -3.40
N ALA A 229 -10.84 0.22 -2.53
CA ALA A 229 -10.62 1.60 -2.08
C ALA A 229 -10.20 2.54 -3.22
N TYR A 230 -9.34 2.07 -4.13
CA TYR A 230 -8.98 2.82 -5.33
C TYR A 230 -10.21 3.09 -6.23
N CYS A 231 -11.05 2.08 -6.47
CA CYS A 231 -12.30 2.24 -7.23
C CYS A 231 -13.26 3.21 -6.53
N ALA A 232 -13.41 3.13 -5.20
CA ALA A 232 -14.23 4.05 -4.42
C ALA A 232 -13.75 5.50 -4.60
N PHE A 233 -12.44 5.73 -4.50
CA PHE A 233 -11.84 7.04 -4.72
C PHE A 233 -12.14 7.59 -6.13
N LEU A 234 -11.98 6.77 -7.17
CA LEU A 234 -12.32 7.18 -8.54
C LEU A 234 -13.81 7.51 -8.70
N ASN A 235 -14.70 6.76 -8.08
CA ASN A 235 -16.14 7.01 -8.15
C ASN A 235 -16.54 8.28 -7.38
N LEU A 236 -16.01 8.48 -6.18
CA LEU A 236 -16.20 9.74 -5.43
C LEU A 236 -15.66 10.95 -6.19
N ARG A 237 -14.56 10.79 -6.93
CA ARG A 237 -14.03 11.82 -7.83
C ARG A 237 -14.98 12.12 -8.99
N ARG A 238 -15.51 11.09 -9.65
CA ARG A 238 -16.50 11.25 -10.74
C ARG A 238 -17.78 11.94 -10.26
N LEU A 239 -18.19 11.68 -9.02
CA LEU A 239 -19.32 12.32 -8.34
C LEU A 239 -19.03 13.78 -7.94
N GLY A 240 -17.78 14.25 -8.02
CA GLY A 240 -17.40 15.60 -7.58
C GLY A 240 -17.37 15.78 -6.07
N ILE A 241 -17.52 14.70 -5.29
CA ILE A 241 -17.34 14.69 -3.82
C ILE A 241 -15.86 14.86 -3.48
N ILE A 242 -14.99 14.22 -4.26
CA ILE A 242 -13.54 14.45 -4.21
C ILE A 242 -13.16 15.28 -5.44
N LYS A 243 -12.60 16.47 -5.22
CA LYS A 243 -12.03 17.29 -6.28
C LYS A 243 -10.52 17.26 -6.14
N LEU A 244 -9.83 16.94 -7.23
CA LEU A 244 -8.38 17.13 -7.31
C LEU A 244 -8.12 18.41 -8.06
N ASP A 245 -7.38 19.31 -7.43
CA ASP A 245 -6.77 20.45 -8.09
C ASP A 245 -5.37 20.01 -8.57
N PRO A 246 -5.18 19.77 -9.88
CA PRO A 246 -3.90 19.34 -10.41
C PRO A 246 -2.87 20.48 -10.46
N GLU A 247 -3.31 21.75 -10.42
CA GLU A 247 -2.42 22.91 -10.47
C GLU A 247 -1.85 23.17 -9.08
N GLN A 248 -2.70 23.17 -8.05
CA GLN A 248 -2.30 23.38 -6.65
C GLN A 248 -1.98 22.09 -5.90
N TYR A 249 -2.02 20.91 -6.55
CA TYR A 249 -1.78 19.61 -5.91
C TYR A 249 -2.56 19.41 -4.60
N LYS A 250 -3.84 19.83 -4.58
CA LYS A 250 -4.75 19.76 -3.44
C LYS A 250 -5.91 18.82 -3.71
N VAL A 251 -6.38 18.15 -2.67
CA VAL A 251 -7.55 17.27 -2.71
C VAL A 251 -8.62 17.86 -1.80
N THR A 252 -9.73 18.29 -2.39
CA THR A 252 -10.89 18.77 -1.63
C THR A 252 -11.89 17.62 -1.46
N TYR A 253 -12.09 17.22 -0.20
CA TYR A 253 -13.07 16.24 0.22
C TYR A 253 -14.38 16.91 0.61
N CYS A 254 -15.50 16.37 0.14
CA CYS A 254 -16.87 16.78 0.45
C CYS A 254 -17.11 18.30 0.26
N CYS A 255 -16.39 18.93 -0.67
CA CYS A 255 -16.42 20.38 -0.90
C CYS A 255 -16.11 21.25 0.34
N ARG A 256 -15.54 20.68 1.42
CA ARG A 256 -15.32 21.38 2.70
C ARG A 256 -13.89 21.27 3.22
N VAL A 257 -13.23 20.15 2.98
CA VAL A 257 -11.91 19.86 3.56
C VAL A 257 -10.89 19.77 2.44
N THR A 258 -10.07 20.81 2.28
CA THR A 258 -8.95 20.81 1.34
C THR A 258 -7.72 20.28 2.04
N VAL A 259 -7.11 19.24 1.49
CA VAL A 259 -5.90 18.61 1.99
C VAL A 259 -4.84 18.62 0.89
N PRO A 260 -3.68 19.25 1.12
CA PRO A 260 -2.54 19.15 0.22
C PRO A 260 -2.10 17.69 0.03
N VAL A 261 -1.74 17.31 -1.20
CA VAL A 261 -1.23 15.96 -1.52
C VAL A 261 0.03 15.65 -0.69
N SER A 262 0.84 16.66 -0.38
CA SER A 262 2.00 16.55 0.52
C SER A 262 1.62 16.02 1.91
N HIS A 263 0.53 16.51 2.52
CA HIS A 263 0.06 16.07 3.84
C HIS A 263 -0.42 14.62 3.78
N SER A 264 -1.09 14.22 2.70
CA SER A 264 -1.49 12.82 2.49
C SER A 264 -0.29 11.88 2.34
N PHE A 265 0.77 12.28 1.65
CA PHE A 265 2.00 11.47 1.56
C PHE A 265 2.73 11.37 2.90
N LEU A 266 2.74 12.44 3.70
CA LEU A 266 3.34 12.43 5.03
C LEU A 266 2.54 11.55 6.00
N ALA A 267 1.21 11.59 5.91
CA ALA A 267 0.31 10.65 6.60
C ALA A 267 0.63 9.19 6.28
N VAL A 268 0.78 8.87 4.99
CA VAL A 268 1.18 7.53 4.54
C VAL A 268 2.58 7.18 5.04
N ALA A 269 3.52 8.12 5.04
CA ALA A 269 4.87 7.90 5.58
C ALA A 269 4.83 7.49 7.06
N CYS A 270 4.10 8.24 7.90
CA CYS A 270 3.95 7.92 9.32
C CYS A 270 3.27 6.55 9.54
N GLY A 271 2.16 6.29 8.83
CA GLY A 271 1.40 5.05 9.00
C GLY A 271 2.19 3.81 8.56
N VAL A 272 2.73 3.82 7.34
CA VAL A 272 3.48 2.68 6.78
C VAL A 272 4.74 2.39 7.60
N THR A 273 5.44 3.42 8.07
CA THR A 273 6.65 3.27 8.90
C THR A 273 6.30 2.67 10.26
N LEU A 274 5.23 3.13 10.91
CA LEU A 274 4.78 2.53 12.18
C LEU A 274 4.43 1.05 12.00
N LEU A 275 3.60 0.75 10.99
CA LEU A 275 3.16 -0.62 10.73
C LEU A 275 4.35 -1.54 10.44
N SER A 276 5.30 -1.09 9.62
CA SER A 276 6.52 -1.83 9.31
C SER A 276 7.41 -2.04 10.54
N THR A 277 7.55 -1.03 11.39
CA THR A 277 8.31 -1.15 12.65
C THR A 277 7.70 -2.18 13.57
N LEU A 278 6.37 -2.16 13.73
CA LEU A 278 5.67 -3.16 14.53
C LEU A 278 5.87 -4.56 13.94
N PHE A 279 5.79 -4.72 12.61
CA PHE A 279 6.00 -6.02 11.96
C PHE A 279 7.41 -6.57 12.15
N LEU A 280 8.45 -5.77 11.92
CA LEU A 280 9.83 -6.19 12.17
C LEU A 280 10.02 -6.51 13.66
N TYR A 281 9.45 -5.70 14.55
CA TYR A 281 9.50 -5.97 15.98
C TYR A 281 8.88 -7.34 16.30
N GLY A 282 7.67 -7.61 15.81
CA GLY A 282 7.00 -8.89 16.02
C GLY A 282 7.79 -10.08 15.48
N ILE A 283 8.35 -9.97 14.26
CA ILE A 283 9.09 -11.05 13.58
C ILE A 283 10.38 -11.42 14.33
N PHE A 284 11.10 -10.43 14.85
CA PHE A 284 12.40 -10.61 15.50
C PHE A 284 12.33 -10.66 17.03
N LEU A 285 11.14 -10.56 17.62
CA LEU A 285 10.96 -10.71 19.06
C LEU A 285 11.00 -12.20 19.44
N ASP A 286 11.99 -12.56 20.25
CA ASP A 286 12.23 -13.95 20.70
C ASP A 286 11.32 -14.41 21.86
N ARG A 287 10.30 -13.62 22.21
CA ARG A 287 9.31 -13.93 23.24
C ARG A 287 7.89 -13.61 22.75
N PRO A 288 6.83 -14.16 23.36
CA PRO A 288 5.48 -13.72 23.07
C PRO A 288 5.28 -12.23 23.35
N LEU A 289 4.52 -11.58 22.48
CA LEU A 289 4.15 -10.18 22.62
C LEU A 289 3.26 -10.00 23.85
N LYS A 290 3.60 -9.07 24.74
CA LYS A 290 2.82 -8.85 25.96
C LYS A 290 1.52 -8.11 25.62
N PRO A 291 0.42 -8.35 26.36
CA PRO A 291 -0.78 -7.53 26.25
C PRO A 291 -0.44 -6.04 26.41
N LEU A 292 -1.05 -5.17 25.59
CA LEU A 292 -0.85 -3.71 25.57
C LEU A 292 0.53 -3.23 25.10
N GLU A 293 1.45 -4.11 24.72
CA GLU A 293 2.79 -3.72 24.26
C GLU A 293 2.72 -2.95 22.93
N THR A 294 1.94 -3.44 21.97
CA THR A 294 1.57 -2.76 20.71
C THR A 294 0.86 -1.42 20.94
N HIS A 295 -0.06 -1.37 21.90
CA HIS A 295 -0.76 -0.14 22.27
C HIS A 295 0.23 0.90 22.79
N ARG A 296 1.13 0.54 23.71
CA ARG A 296 2.16 1.44 24.23
C ARG A 296 3.08 1.92 23.11
N LEU A 297 3.57 1.03 22.26
CA LEU A 297 4.43 1.39 21.12
C LEU A 297 3.74 2.36 20.16
N SER A 298 2.48 2.08 19.81
CA SER A 298 1.68 2.94 18.93
C SER A 298 1.41 4.31 19.56
N PHE A 299 1.11 4.34 20.86
CA PHE A 299 0.85 5.56 21.62
C PHE A 299 2.11 6.42 21.79
N HIS A 300 3.25 5.82 22.14
CA HIS A 300 4.52 6.54 22.24
C HIS A 300 4.99 7.05 20.88
N GLY A 301 4.78 6.27 19.81
CA GLY A 301 4.99 6.72 18.43
C GLY A 301 4.12 7.92 18.06
N LEU A 302 2.83 7.88 18.44
CA LEU A 302 1.88 8.99 18.25
C LEU A 302 2.35 10.27 18.92
N ILE A 303 2.78 10.18 20.18
CA ILE A 303 3.28 11.35 20.91
C ILE A 303 4.59 11.83 20.30
N ALA A 304 5.51 10.93 19.92
CA ALA A 304 6.79 11.29 19.32
C ALA A 304 6.61 12.10 18.02
N VAL A 305 5.68 11.69 17.15
CA VAL A 305 5.33 12.43 15.93
C VAL A 305 4.64 13.75 16.26
N SER A 306 3.71 13.77 17.20
CA SER A 306 3.02 15.00 17.62
C SER A 306 4.00 16.03 18.18
N VAL A 307 4.87 15.63 19.11
CA VAL A 307 5.92 16.47 19.70
C VAL A 307 6.89 16.97 18.62
N GLY A 308 7.27 16.13 17.66
CA GLY A 308 8.16 16.52 16.58
C GLY A 308 7.54 17.54 15.63
N LEU A 309 6.29 17.32 15.23
CA LEU A 309 5.52 18.24 14.38
C LEU A 309 5.26 19.57 15.10
N SER A 310 4.79 19.53 16.35
CA SER A 310 4.58 20.73 17.17
C SER A 310 5.88 21.47 17.47
N GLY A 311 6.99 20.76 17.69
CA GLY A 311 8.30 21.37 17.88
C GLY A 311 8.80 22.11 16.65
N ALA A 312 8.65 21.50 15.47
CA ALA A 312 8.93 22.16 14.20
C ALA A 312 7.99 23.36 13.94
N LEU A 313 6.71 23.24 14.34
CA LEU A 313 5.70 24.30 14.25
C LEU A 313 6.07 25.51 15.10
N ILE A 314 6.38 25.30 16.38
CA ILE A 314 6.77 26.36 17.32
C ILE A 314 8.03 27.06 16.80
N ALA A 315 9.02 26.31 16.35
CA ALA A 315 10.24 26.89 15.77
C ALA A 315 9.94 27.75 14.52
N ARG A 316 8.98 27.35 13.69
CA ARG A 316 8.53 28.13 12.52
C ARG A 316 7.88 29.45 12.93
N ILE A 317 7.07 29.44 13.99
CA ILE A 317 6.39 30.65 14.50
C ILE A 317 7.39 31.59 15.18
N VAL A 318 8.30 31.04 16.00
CA VAL A 318 9.24 31.82 16.83
C VAL A 318 10.41 32.38 16.01
N TYR A 319 10.87 31.68 14.97
CA TYR A 319 11.99 32.10 14.13
C TYR A 319 11.59 32.25 12.65
N PRO A 320 10.84 33.29 12.28
CA PRO A 320 10.40 33.53 10.90
C PRO A 320 11.56 34.08 10.03
N TYR A 321 12.70 33.40 9.95
CA TYR A 321 13.73 33.72 8.96
C TYR A 321 13.28 33.22 7.58
N HIS A 322 13.39 34.08 6.57
CA HIS A 322 12.96 33.91 5.18
C HIS A 322 12.58 32.46 4.81
N VAL A 323 11.30 32.12 5.01
CA VAL A 323 10.67 30.98 4.36
C VAL A 323 10.83 31.25 2.86
N CYS A 324 11.88 30.70 2.26
CA CYS A 324 12.03 30.79 0.83
C CYS A 324 10.84 30.00 0.26
N GLN A 325 10.06 30.59 -0.64
CA GLN A 325 8.93 29.89 -1.29
C GLN A 325 9.37 28.58 -1.96
N SER A 326 10.66 28.43 -2.26
CA SER A 326 11.27 27.20 -2.79
C SER A 326 11.54 26.10 -1.74
N ASN A 327 11.50 26.40 -0.44
CA ASN A 327 11.66 25.44 0.66
C ASN A 327 10.70 25.78 1.81
N PRO A 328 9.40 25.46 1.67
CA PRO A 328 8.37 25.79 2.67
C PRO A 328 8.59 25.12 4.04
N TRP A 329 9.46 24.10 4.11
CA TRP A 329 9.83 23.39 5.34
C TRP A 329 11.06 23.99 6.04
N GLY A 330 11.74 24.95 5.40
CA GLY A 330 12.96 25.59 5.89
C GLY A 330 14.14 24.63 6.07
N CYS A 331 15.34 25.18 6.27
CA CYS A 331 16.51 24.40 6.71
C CYS A 331 16.62 24.34 8.24
N SER A 332 15.80 25.11 8.96
CA SER A 332 16.03 25.44 10.37
C SER A 332 15.01 24.85 11.34
N TYR A 333 13.81 24.47 10.92
CA TYR A 333 12.71 24.06 11.83
C TYR A 333 12.67 22.56 12.13
N VAL A 334 12.98 21.74 11.13
CA VAL A 334 13.03 20.26 11.24
C VAL A 334 14.03 19.78 12.31
N PRO A 335 15.23 20.38 12.46
CA PRO A 335 16.15 20.02 13.55
C PRO A 335 15.54 20.20 14.95
N PHE A 336 14.77 21.26 15.21
CA PHE A 336 14.12 21.48 16.51
C PHE A 336 13.09 20.40 16.83
N GLY A 337 12.23 20.07 15.86
CA GLY A 337 11.30 18.95 15.99
C GLY A 337 12.02 17.63 16.27
N THR A 338 13.12 17.37 15.56
CA THR A 338 13.94 16.16 15.74
C THR A 338 14.57 16.08 17.13
N ILE A 339 15.08 17.20 17.65
CA ILE A 339 15.66 17.27 19.00
C ILE A 339 14.57 17.00 20.06
N LEU A 340 13.41 17.64 19.94
CA LEU A 340 12.30 17.45 20.88
C LEU A 340 11.76 16.02 20.86
N THR A 341 11.62 15.42 19.68
CA THR A 341 11.29 13.99 19.54
C THR A 341 12.37 13.11 20.17
N GLY A 342 13.66 13.42 19.96
CA GLY A 342 14.77 12.69 20.58
C GLY A 342 14.78 12.75 22.10
N ILE A 343 14.50 13.93 22.68
CA ILE A 343 14.32 14.11 24.12
C ILE A 343 13.13 13.27 24.63
N TRP A 344 12.00 13.32 23.93
CA TRP A 344 10.83 12.52 24.28
C TRP A 344 11.11 11.00 24.24
N ILE A 345 11.77 10.52 23.19
CA ILE A 345 12.18 9.12 23.07
C ILE A 345 13.16 8.76 24.20
N SER A 346 14.12 9.62 24.52
CA SER A 346 15.07 9.38 25.62
C SER A 346 14.38 9.31 26.98
N ILE A 347 13.36 10.15 27.23
CA ILE A 347 12.57 10.12 28.46
C ILE A 347 11.74 8.85 28.51
N THR A 348 10.96 8.58 27.46
CA THR A 348 10.07 7.41 27.41
C THR A 348 10.83 6.09 27.48
N THR A 349 11.97 5.95 26.82
CA THR A 349 12.82 4.76 26.90
C THR A 349 13.49 4.58 28.27
N LYS A 350 13.68 5.66 29.04
CA LYS A 350 14.21 5.60 30.41
C LYS A 350 13.14 5.23 31.45
N PHE A 351 11.89 5.63 31.22
CA PHE A 351 10.79 5.44 32.19
C PHE A 351 9.79 4.34 31.81
N SER A 352 9.83 3.82 30.59
CA SER A 352 8.97 2.73 30.13
C SER A 352 9.76 1.43 30.14
N ASN A 353 9.31 0.44 30.91
CA ASN A 353 9.83 -0.93 30.87
C ASN A 353 9.39 -1.60 29.55
N TYR A 354 10.08 -1.29 28.45
CA TYR A 354 10.04 -2.13 27.27
C TYR A 354 10.86 -3.39 27.55
N SER A 355 10.24 -4.55 27.38
CA SER A 355 10.86 -5.82 27.72
C SER A 355 11.86 -6.29 26.66
N ASP A 356 12.01 -5.57 25.54
CA ASP A 356 13.08 -5.75 24.56
C ASP A 356 13.33 -4.44 23.77
N ARG A 357 14.09 -3.52 24.38
CA ARG A 357 14.35 -2.18 23.85
C ARG A 357 15.16 -2.20 22.55
N ASP A 358 16.13 -3.11 22.44
CA ASP A 358 17.09 -3.12 21.33
C ASP A 358 16.41 -3.58 20.04
N THR A 359 15.52 -4.57 20.11
CA THR A 359 14.74 -5.02 18.95
C THR A 359 13.78 -3.94 18.46
N ILE A 360 13.16 -3.16 19.35
CA ILE A 360 12.27 -2.03 18.97
C ILE A 360 13.05 -0.93 18.26
N LEU A 361 14.20 -0.52 18.83
CA LEU A 361 15.04 0.52 18.25
C LEU A 361 15.59 0.07 16.90
N ALA A 362 16.11 -1.15 16.80
CA ALA A 362 16.61 -1.70 15.54
C ALA A 362 15.50 -1.81 14.48
N SER A 363 14.29 -2.25 14.86
CA SER A 363 13.12 -2.30 13.96
C SER A 363 12.72 -0.90 13.47
N THR A 364 12.84 0.12 14.31
CA THR A 364 12.58 1.51 13.94
C THR A 364 13.64 2.04 12.98
N GLU A 365 14.91 1.79 13.27
CA GLU A 365 16.07 2.25 12.50
C GLU A 365 16.11 1.66 11.09
N VAL A 366 15.76 0.38 10.93
CA VAL A 366 15.64 -0.27 9.61
C VAL A 366 14.58 0.40 8.73
N ASN A 367 13.56 1.03 9.33
CA ASN A 367 12.47 1.69 8.61
C ASN A 367 12.71 3.18 8.31
N ILE A 368 13.81 3.76 8.76
CA ILE A 368 14.20 5.15 8.45
C ILE A 368 14.21 5.46 6.92
N PRO A 369 14.75 4.61 6.03
CA PRO A 369 14.77 4.89 4.60
C PRO A 369 13.37 4.78 3.99
N LEU A 370 12.50 3.92 4.50
CA LEU A 370 11.09 3.84 4.07
C LEU A 370 10.36 5.15 4.38
N PHE A 371 10.53 5.67 5.59
CA PHE A 371 9.99 6.97 5.98
C PHE A 371 10.53 8.09 5.07
N PHE A 372 11.87 8.16 4.89
CA PHE A 372 12.46 9.20 4.05
C PHE A 372 12.05 9.11 2.59
N ALA A 373 11.87 7.91 2.04
CA ALA A 373 11.38 7.75 0.67
C ALA A 373 10.02 8.44 0.49
N LEU A 374 9.08 8.17 1.39
CA LEU A 374 7.72 8.72 1.32
C LEU A 374 7.68 10.21 1.70
N ALA A 375 8.43 10.62 2.74
CA ALA A 375 8.52 12.02 3.16
C ALA A 375 9.17 12.91 2.08
N ARG A 376 10.14 12.40 1.32
CA ARG A 376 10.74 13.15 0.20
C ARG A 376 9.76 13.30 -0.97
N VAL A 377 8.85 12.35 -1.20
CA VAL A 377 7.74 12.51 -2.15
C VAL A 377 6.75 13.58 -1.66
N ALA A 378 6.43 13.62 -0.35
CA ALA A 378 5.62 14.68 0.22
C ALA A 378 6.22 16.07 -0.01
N GLN A 379 7.52 16.21 0.21
CA GLN A 379 8.25 17.46 -0.02
C GLN A 379 8.32 17.85 -1.50
N TYR A 380 8.44 16.88 -2.41
CA TYR A 380 8.34 17.14 -3.85
C TYR A 380 6.99 17.76 -4.21
N TYR A 381 5.88 17.22 -3.71
CA TYR A 381 4.54 17.77 -3.99
C TYR A 381 4.33 19.12 -3.30
N SER A 382 4.87 19.31 -2.09
CA SER A 382 4.84 20.60 -1.39
C SER A 382 5.61 21.68 -2.14
N ALA A 383 6.79 21.37 -2.70
CA ALA A 383 7.56 22.29 -3.51
C ALA A 383 6.85 22.65 -4.82
N LYS A 384 6.11 21.70 -5.42
CA LYS A 384 5.31 21.95 -6.62
C LYS A 384 4.06 22.79 -6.38
N ASP A 385 3.39 22.62 -5.25
CA ASP A 385 2.27 23.49 -4.85
C ASP A 385 2.76 24.94 -4.62
N ALA A 386 3.88 25.10 -3.92
CA ALA A 386 4.51 26.41 -3.74
C ALA A 386 4.99 27.04 -5.05
N GLU A 387 5.40 26.23 -6.05
CA GLU A 387 5.73 26.70 -7.39
C GLU A 387 4.50 27.20 -8.16
N ALA A 388 3.38 26.47 -8.09
CA ALA A 388 2.14 26.82 -8.78
C ALA A 388 1.51 28.13 -8.30
N THR A 389 1.85 28.55 -7.08
CA THR A 389 1.35 29.77 -6.43
C THR A 389 2.29 30.99 -6.60
N ARG A 390 3.39 30.85 -7.36
CA ARG A 390 4.44 31.89 -7.50
C ARG A 390 4.19 32.87 -8.67
N ASP A 391 4.49 34.15 -8.45
CA ASP A 391 4.52 35.18 -9.50
C ASP A 391 5.66 34.98 -10.51
N LYS A 392 5.37 35.11 -11.82
CA LYS A 392 6.22 34.78 -12.99
C LYS A 392 7.61 35.44 -13.07
N LYS A 393 8.03 36.30 -12.14
CA LYS A 393 9.17 37.22 -12.32
C LYS A 393 10.55 36.68 -11.95
N GLN A 394 10.70 35.43 -11.52
CA GLN A 394 11.97 34.98 -10.92
C GLN A 394 12.33 33.55 -11.38
N PRO A 395 13.58 33.30 -11.86
CA PRO A 395 13.92 32.08 -12.59
C PRO A 395 13.77 30.80 -11.75
N LEU A 396 13.42 29.70 -12.44
CA LEU A 396 13.23 28.37 -11.88
C LEU A 396 14.55 27.79 -11.36
N ASN A 397 14.49 27.07 -10.24
CA ASN A 397 15.53 26.13 -9.83
C ASN A 397 14.97 24.71 -9.94
N ASP A 398 14.63 24.29 -11.17
CA ASP A 398 14.10 22.96 -11.54
C ASP A 398 14.92 21.79 -10.98
N THR A 399 16.19 22.05 -10.71
CA THR A 399 17.14 21.12 -10.08
C THR A 399 16.76 20.79 -8.63
N PHE A 400 16.13 21.71 -7.87
CA PHE A 400 15.77 21.47 -6.46
C PHE A 400 14.58 20.51 -6.32
N ILE A 401 13.54 20.69 -7.14
CA ILE A 401 12.35 19.83 -7.12
C ILE A 401 12.71 18.41 -7.58
N LYS A 402 13.54 18.26 -8.62
CA LYS A 402 14.02 16.96 -9.10
C LYS A 402 14.83 16.20 -8.04
N LYS A 403 15.66 16.90 -7.26
CA LYS A 403 16.45 16.31 -6.16
C LYS A 403 15.58 15.58 -5.13
N HIS A 404 14.37 16.05 -4.83
CA HIS A 404 13.47 15.36 -3.89
C HIS A 404 13.05 13.97 -4.38
N ILE A 405 12.76 13.81 -5.68
CA ILE A 405 12.44 12.50 -6.26
C ILE A 405 13.68 11.59 -6.31
N GLU A 406 14.84 12.13 -6.66
CA GLU A 406 16.09 11.36 -6.68
C GLU A 406 16.45 10.84 -5.28
N MET A 407 16.30 11.68 -4.25
CA MET A 407 16.45 11.25 -2.85
C MET A 407 15.40 10.21 -2.45
N ALA A 408 14.14 10.38 -2.86
CA ALA A 408 13.08 9.42 -2.56
C ALA A 408 13.40 8.03 -3.14
N ARG A 409 13.85 7.97 -4.39
CA ARG A 409 14.30 6.73 -5.05
C ARG A 409 15.50 6.11 -4.34
N GLY A 410 16.47 6.93 -3.95
CA GLY A 410 17.68 6.46 -3.28
C GLY A 410 17.34 5.77 -1.96
N HIS A 411 16.47 6.38 -1.16
CA HIS A 411 16.01 5.79 0.11
C HIS A 411 15.14 4.54 -0.09
N ALA A 412 14.30 4.48 -1.13
CA ALA A 412 13.53 3.29 -1.45
C ALA A 412 14.42 2.10 -1.86
N VAL A 413 15.50 2.36 -2.61
CA VAL A 413 16.50 1.35 -2.96
C VAL A 413 17.23 0.86 -1.71
N THR A 414 17.70 1.77 -0.84
CA THR A 414 18.32 1.42 0.43
C THR A 414 17.42 0.52 1.27
N PHE A 415 16.14 0.88 1.41
CA PHE A 415 15.17 0.04 2.12
C PHE A 415 15.03 -1.36 1.50
N THR A 416 14.94 -1.44 0.18
CA THR A 416 14.79 -2.73 -0.54
C THR A 416 16.03 -3.62 -0.34
N ILE A 417 17.23 -3.04 -0.40
CA ILE A 417 18.49 -3.76 -0.14
C ILE A 417 18.52 -4.29 1.30
N LEU A 418 18.18 -3.45 2.29
CA LEU A 418 18.15 -3.84 3.70
C LEU A 418 17.18 -5.00 3.95
N MET A 419 15.97 -4.92 3.42
CA MET A 419 15.00 -6.00 3.53
C MET A 419 15.49 -7.28 2.86
N THR A 420 16.13 -7.17 1.70
CA THR A 420 16.71 -8.32 1.00
C THR A 420 17.81 -8.98 1.83
N LEU A 421 18.71 -8.20 2.43
CA LEU A 421 19.77 -8.71 3.29
C LEU A 421 19.23 -9.38 4.56
N LEU A 422 18.17 -8.83 5.16
CA LEU A 422 17.45 -9.44 6.28
C LEU A 422 16.73 -10.73 5.84
N ILE A 423 16.07 -10.72 4.68
CA ILE A 423 15.46 -11.92 4.11
C ILE A 423 16.50 -13.00 3.92
N PHE A 424 17.71 -12.70 3.46
CA PHE A 424 18.73 -13.72 3.22
C PHE A 424 19.57 -14.11 4.44
N ASP A 425 19.23 -13.62 5.64
CA ASP A 425 20.01 -13.76 6.89
C ASP A 425 21.48 -13.32 6.73
N MET A 426 21.73 -12.37 5.82
CA MET A 426 23.07 -11.80 5.59
C MET A 426 23.44 -10.76 6.64
N LEU A 427 22.46 -10.21 7.34
CA LEU A 427 22.62 -9.26 8.45
C LEU A 427 21.67 -9.60 9.59
N SER A 428 22.12 -9.41 10.83
CA SER A 428 21.23 -9.36 11.99
C SER A 428 20.41 -8.07 11.99
N LEU A 429 19.27 -8.05 12.69
CA LEU A 429 18.42 -6.86 12.78
C LEU A 429 19.19 -5.60 13.26
N PRO A 430 20.06 -5.67 14.30
CA PRO A 430 20.87 -4.52 14.72
C PRO A 430 21.94 -4.10 13.71
N GLU A 431 22.47 -5.01 12.89
CA GLU A 431 23.41 -4.66 11.81
C GLU A 431 22.70 -3.94 10.66
N ALA A 432 21.52 -4.43 10.27
CA ALA A 432 20.69 -3.79 9.26
C ALA A 432 20.23 -2.39 9.72
N ALA A 433 19.88 -2.23 10.99
CA ALA A 433 19.54 -0.95 11.61
C ALA A 433 20.68 0.08 11.48
N ARG A 434 21.91 -0.32 11.83
CA ARG A 434 23.09 0.54 11.72
C ARG A 434 23.45 0.86 10.28
N LEU A 435 23.37 -0.11 9.37
CA LEU A 435 23.56 0.12 7.93
C LEU A 435 22.52 1.10 7.38
N SER A 436 21.26 0.96 7.79
CA SER A 436 20.15 1.84 7.41
C SER A 436 20.39 3.29 7.80
N LEU A 437 20.73 3.53 9.07
CA LEU A 437 21.05 4.86 9.60
C LEU A 437 22.24 5.47 8.84
N SER A 438 23.31 4.69 8.68
CA SER A 438 24.55 5.10 8.01
C SER A 438 24.32 5.49 6.55
N ALA A 439 23.62 4.64 5.79
CA ALA A 439 23.30 4.89 4.39
C ALA A 439 22.39 6.11 4.22
N CYS A 440 21.37 6.25 5.07
CA CYS A 440 20.51 7.42 5.06
C CYS A 440 21.29 8.69 5.35
N LEU A 441 22.16 8.70 6.37
CA LEU A 441 22.96 9.86 6.73
C LEU A 441 23.86 10.31 5.57
N VAL A 442 24.58 9.37 4.95
CA VAL A 442 25.44 9.65 3.79
C VAL A 442 24.65 10.22 2.61
N ILE A 443 23.50 9.61 2.29
CA ILE A 443 22.63 10.08 1.20
C ILE A 443 22.11 11.49 1.50
N GLN A 444 21.66 11.77 2.72
CA GLN A 444 21.11 13.07 3.11
C GLN A 444 22.16 14.19 3.08
N LEU A 445 23.38 13.92 3.58
CA LEU A 445 24.45 14.90 3.65
C LEU A 445 25.07 15.20 2.28
N ARG A 446 24.98 14.28 1.32
CA ARG A 446 25.44 14.47 -0.06
C ARG A 446 24.69 15.60 -0.79
N TYR A 447 23.38 15.74 -0.59
CA TYR A 447 22.56 16.70 -1.34
C TYR A 447 22.58 18.14 -0.79
N ARG A 448 23.31 18.42 0.30
CA ARG A 448 23.35 19.75 0.95
C ARG A 448 24.14 20.83 0.18
N ARG A 449 24.54 20.59 -1.08
CA ARG A 449 25.37 21.52 -1.85
C ARG A 449 24.57 22.53 -2.68
N ASN A 450 24.57 23.77 -2.18
CA ASN A 450 24.89 24.96 -2.96
C ASN A 450 26.13 25.70 -2.41
N ILE A 451 26.89 25.11 -1.48
CA ILE A 451 28.15 25.66 -0.99
C ILE A 451 29.29 24.92 -1.72
N VAL A 452 29.47 25.26 -2.99
CA VAL A 452 30.82 25.20 -3.57
C VAL A 452 31.51 26.43 -3.00
N PRO A 453 32.63 26.33 -2.26
CA PRO A 453 33.38 27.53 -1.95
C PRO A 453 33.86 28.08 -3.29
N LEU A 454 33.40 29.28 -3.64
CA LEU A 454 33.86 30.07 -4.80
C LEU A 454 35.41 30.17 -4.91
N ALA A 455 36.14 29.75 -3.87
CA ALA A 455 37.59 29.69 -3.81
C ALA A 455 38.21 28.61 -4.70
N ALA A 456 37.57 27.44 -4.89
CA ALA A 456 38.19 26.32 -5.62
C ALA A 456 38.18 26.50 -7.15
N THR A 457 37.25 27.31 -7.69
CA THR A 457 37.13 27.58 -9.12
C THR A 457 38.19 28.57 -9.64
N LYS A 458 38.99 29.18 -8.76
CA LYS A 458 40.02 30.17 -9.12
C LYS A 458 41.46 29.65 -9.08
N LEU A 459 41.71 28.44 -8.59
CA LEU A 459 43.04 27.82 -8.60
C LEU A 459 43.13 26.76 -9.69
N HIS A 460 43.92 27.02 -10.73
CA HIS A 460 44.31 26.01 -11.72
C HIS A 460 45.63 25.32 -11.32
N GLY A 461 45.74 24.02 -11.62
CA GLY A 461 46.94 23.19 -11.36
C GLY A 461 46.79 22.19 -10.21
N THR A 462 47.88 21.45 -9.93
CA THR A 462 48.01 20.48 -8.82
C THR A 462 47.55 20.98 -7.44
N PRO A 463 47.76 22.25 -7.02
CA PRO A 463 47.21 22.74 -5.75
C PRO A 463 45.68 22.89 -5.76
N GLY A 464 45.06 23.20 -6.91
CA GLY A 464 43.61 23.20 -7.06
C GLY A 464 43.02 21.78 -6.98
N VAL A 465 43.72 20.79 -7.54
CA VAL A 465 43.36 19.36 -7.44
C VAL A 465 43.51 18.85 -6.00
N MET A 466 44.62 19.17 -5.33
CA MET A 466 44.83 18.84 -3.91
C MET A 466 43.80 19.48 -3.01
N LEU A 467 43.44 20.76 -3.24
CA LEU A 467 42.39 21.44 -2.50
C LEU A 467 41.01 20.84 -2.80
N ALA A 468 40.73 20.43 -4.04
CA ALA A 468 39.48 19.74 -4.39
C ALA A 468 39.39 18.35 -3.73
N ILE A 469 40.50 17.61 -3.65
CA ILE A 469 40.57 16.33 -2.93
C ILE A 469 40.37 16.57 -1.42
N LEU A 470 41.07 17.54 -0.83
CA LEU A 470 40.93 17.89 0.59
C LEU A 470 39.51 18.33 0.93
N LEU A 471 38.89 19.16 0.08
CA LEU A 471 37.49 19.58 0.23
C LEU A 471 36.50 18.43 0.02
N SER A 472 36.84 17.44 -0.82
CA SER A 472 36.06 16.20 -0.99
C SER A 472 36.19 15.27 0.23
N LEU A 473 37.37 15.23 0.86
CA LEU A 473 37.62 14.51 2.12
C LEU A 473 36.95 15.18 3.33
N LEU A 474 36.73 16.49 3.26
CA LEU A 474 35.96 17.27 4.25
C LEU A 474 34.47 17.33 3.94
N GLU A 475 33.99 16.66 2.88
CA GLU A 475 32.55 16.61 2.63
C GLU A 475 31.84 15.90 3.80
N PRO A 476 30.78 16.51 4.36
CA PRO A 476 30.03 15.90 5.47
C PRO A 476 29.54 14.48 5.17
N GLY A 477 29.23 14.18 3.89
CA GLY A 477 28.87 12.84 3.46
C GLY A 477 30.02 11.83 3.51
N PHE A 478 31.25 12.26 3.18
CA PHE A 478 32.45 11.42 3.27
C PHE A 478 32.89 11.21 4.72
N VAL A 479 32.83 12.26 5.55
CA VAL A 479 33.07 12.16 7.00
C VAL A 479 32.04 11.22 7.63
N ALA A 480 30.75 11.36 7.28
CA ALA A 480 29.70 10.44 7.72
C ALA A 480 29.98 9.00 7.25
N PHE A 481 30.42 8.80 6.01
CA PHE A 481 30.77 7.47 5.49
C PHE A 481 31.90 6.82 6.27
N ILE A 482 33.00 7.54 6.50
CA ILE A 482 34.16 7.03 7.27
C ILE A 482 33.77 6.72 8.71
N THR A 483 33.05 7.63 9.36
CA THR A 483 32.69 7.50 10.77
C THR A 483 31.70 6.36 10.97
N THR A 484 30.61 6.33 10.20
CA THR A 484 29.53 5.35 10.38
C THR A 484 29.85 3.96 9.84
N GLY A 485 30.68 3.83 8.80
CA GLY A 485 31.06 2.54 8.22
C GLY A 485 31.76 1.60 9.20
N LYS A 486 32.45 2.12 10.23
CA LYS A 486 33.06 1.30 11.28
C LYS A 486 32.05 0.67 12.24
N PHE A 487 30.84 1.22 12.33
CA PHE A 487 29.87 0.85 13.35
C PHE A 487 28.83 -0.16 12.89
N ILE A 488 28.81 -0.57 11.60
CA ILE A 488 27.80 -1.49 11.07
C ILE A 488 27.87 -2.87 11.73
N ARG A 489 29.07 -3.46 11.79
CA ARG A 489 29.40 -4.63 12.61
C ARG A 489 30.51 -4.25 13.56
N HIS A 490 30.41 -4.64 14.84
CA HIS A 490 31.50 -4.46 15.80
C HIS A 490 32.62 -5.47 15.49
N GLN A 491 33.37 -5.22 14.42
CA GLN A 491 34.49 -6.04 13.99
C GLN A 491 35.80 -5.28 14.23
N THR A 492 36.74 -5.97 14.86
CA THR A 492 38.07 -5.43 15.20
C THR A 492 39.12 -5.76 14.13
N SER A 493 38.83 -6.70 13.22
CA SER A 493 39.74 -7.07 12.13
C SER A 493 39.67 -6.08 10.97
N LEU A 494 40.82 -5.81 10.34
CA LEU A 494 40.92 -4.93 9.17
C LEU A 494 40.02 -5.40 8.02
N THR A 495 39.98 -6.72 7.76
CA THR A 495 39.12 -7.34 6.73
C THR A 495 37.63 -7.12 7.02
N GLY A 496 37.23 -7.19 8.28
CA GLY A 496 35.87 -6.94 8.70
C GLY A 496 35.42 -5.49 8.55
N ILE A 497 36.31 -4.57 8.90
CA ILE A 497 36.09 -3.12 8.70
C ILE A 497 35.98 -2.81 7.20
N THR A 498 36.85 -3.40 6.36
CA THR A 498 36.77 -3.24 4.89
C THR A 498 35.46 -3.76 4.33
N LEU A 499 34.96 -4.92 4.82
CA LEU A 499 33.67 -5.47 4.41
C LEU A 499 32.51 -4.53 4.77
N ASN A 500 32.53 -3.93 5.96
CA ASN A 500 31.51 -2.94 6.35
C ASN A 500 31.51 -1.70 5.44
N TYR A 501 32.69 -1.20 5.08
CA TYR A 501 32.81 -0.10 4.12
C TYR A 501 32.33 -0.49 2.72
N MET A 502 32.61 -1.71 2.25
CA MET A 502 32.08 -2.21 0.99
C MET A 502 30.57 -2.36 1.01
N LEU A 503 30.00 -2.83 2.12
CA LEU A 503 28.55 -2.98 2.29
C LEU A 503 27.84 -1.63 2.29
N LEU A 504 28.36 -0.65 3.05
CA LEU A 504 27.85 0.71 3.04
C LEU A 504 28.02 1.38 1.67
N GLY A 505 29.21 1.24 1.10
CA GLY A 505 29.58 1.81 -0.19
C GLY A 505 28.73 1.25 -1.32
N GLY A 506 28.53 -0.06 -1.37
CA GLY A 506 27.68 -0.75 -2.34
C GLY A 506 26.21 -0.34 -2.20
N THR A 507 25.70 -0.24 -0.97
CA THR A 507 24.31 0.20 -0.71
C THR A 507 24.09 1.64 -1.17
N VAL A 508 24.99 2.55 -0.80
CA VAL A 508 24.93 3.97 -1.20
C VAL A 508 25.14 4.11 -2.71
N LEU A 509 26.08 3.38 -3.31
CA LEU A 509 26.33 3.41 -4.75
C LEU A 509 25.10 2.95 -5.54
N ALA A 510 24.47 1.83 -5.15
CA ALA A 510 23.26 1.33 -5.77
C ALA A 510 22.10 2.34 -5.68
N ALA A 511 21.93 2.98 -4.52
CA ALA A 511 20.94 4.04 -4.34
C ALA A 511 21.20 5.22 -5.29
N ILE A 512 22.47 5.59 -5.51
CA ILE A 512 22.85 6.70 -6.39
C ILE A 512 22.65 6.35 -7.86
N THR A 513 23.14 5.19 -8.31
CA THR A 513 23.10 4.80 -9.72
C THR A 513 21.68 4.60 -10.23
N ILE A 514 20.79 4.04 -9.40
CA ILE A 514 19.38 3.83 -9.75
C ILE A 514 18.62 5.17 -9.74
N SER A 515 18.94 6.07 -8.80
CA SER A 515 18.36 7.42 -8.77
C SER A 515 18.75 8.29 -9.96
N ALA A 516 19.94 8.10 -10.52
CA ALA A 516 20.45 8.85 -11.66
C ALA A 516 19.83 8.46 -13.02
N SER A 517 19.00 7.41 -13.10
CA SER A 517 18.49 6.94 -14.39
C SER A 517 17.42 7.86 -15.01
N LYS A 518 17.78 8.35 -16.21
CA LYS A 518 17.05 9.10 -17.26
C LYS A 518 16.93 10.64 -17.13
N THR A 519 18.05 11.32 -17.40
CA THR A 519 18.08 12.40 -18.40
C THR A 519 18.36 11.78 -19.78
N ALA A 520 17.32 11.27 -20.44
CA ALA A 520 17.40 11.17 -21.89
C ALA A 520 17.28 12.60 -22.43
N SER A 521 18.32 13.12 -23.06
CA SER A 521 18.28 14.36 -23.82
C SER A 521 17.15 14.25 -24.85
N MET A 522 16.06 14.99 -24.67
CA MET A 522 15.06 15.10 -25.73
C MET A 522 15.66 15.94 -26.87
N PRO A 523 15.64 15.45 -28.12
CA PRO A 523 15.78 16.32 -29.28
C PRO A 523 14.57 17.26 -29.34
N CYS A 524 14.81 18.48 -29.81
CA CYS A 524 13.84 19.56 -29.91
C CYS A 524 12.56 19.18 -30.67
N GLU A 525 11.47 19.81 -30.22
CA GLU A 525 10.22 20.09 -30.93
C GLU A 525 9.56 18.95 -31.71
N THR A 526 8.49 18.42 -31.13
CA THR A 526 7.18 18.44 -31.78
C THR A 526 6.11 18.02 -30.78
N VAL A 527 4.99 18.75 -30.84
CA VAL A 527 3.77 18.58 -30.05
C VAL A 527 3.45 17.10 -29.81
N ARG A 528 3.69 16.60 -28.59
CA ARG A 528 3.23 15.27 -28.18
C ARG A 528 2.03 15.40 -27.26
N LYS A 529 0.92 14.81 -27.71
CA LYS A 529 -0.20 14.36 -26.87
C LYS A 529 0.34 13.75 -25.56
N PRO A 530 -0.34 13.92 -24.42
CA PRO A 530 0.17 13.48 -23.13
C PRO A 530 0.46 11.97 -23.18
N CYS A 531 1.73 11.63 -23.32
CA CYS A 531 2.19 10.26 -23.17
C CYS A 531 1.88 9.86 -21.72
N ARG A 532 1.10 8.79 -21.54
CA ARG A 532 0.96 8.10 -20.25
C ARG A 532 2.36 7.73 -19.79
N SER A 533 2.95 8.56 -18.95
CA SER A 533 4.23 8.29 -18.32
C SER A 533 4.10 6.97 -17.58
N GLN A 534 5.01 6.02 -17.82
CA GLN A 534 5.34 4.94 -16.89
C GLN A 534 5.77 5.56 -15.56
N LYS A 535 4.81 6.01 -14.77
CA LYS A 535 5.05 6.48 -13.40
C LYS A 535 4.82 5.28 -12.52
N CYS A 536 5.90 4.85 -11.89
CA CYS A 536 5.84 3.96 -10.74
C CYS A 536 4.87 4.59 -9.73
N HIS A 537 3.67 4.01 -9.61
CA HIS A 537 2.66 4.52 -8.70
C HIS A 537 3.15 4.25 -7.26
N PRO A 538 2.85 5.11 -6.27
CA PRO A 538 3.11 4.82 -4.85
C PRO A 538 2.55 3.46 -4.40
N VAL A 539 1.47 3.02 -5.04
CA VAL A 539 0.89 1.68 -4.91
C VAL A 539 1.91 0.57 -5.24
N THR A 540 2.82 0.80 -6.17
CA THR A 540 3.91 -0.14 -6.52
C THR A 540 4.92 -0.28 -5.38
N ILE A 541 5.20 0.81 -4.65
CA ILE A 541 6.12 0.77 -3.49
C ILE A 541 5.45 0.01 -2.33
N LEU A 542 4.17 0.29 -2.07
CA LEU A 542 3.37 -0.47 -1.09
C LEU A 542 3.27 -1.95 -1.49
N PHE A 543 3.02 -2.23 -2.76
CA PHE A 543 2.94 -3.59 -3.29
C PHE A 543 4.27 -4.32 -3.11
N VAL A 544 5.40 -3.73 -3.52
CA VAL A 544 6.74 -4.29 -3.32
C VAL A 544 7.03 -4.49 -1.83
N PHE A 545 6.68 -3.53 -0.98
CA PHE A 545 6.80 -3.66 0.47
C PHE A 545 6.03 -4.88 1.01
N PHE A 546 4.76 -5.04 0.63
CA PHE A 546 3.97 -6.19 1.07
C PHE A 546 4.49 -7.52 0.51
N CYS A 547 4.98 -7.55 -0.73
CA CYS A 547 5.63 -8.74 -1.31
C CYS A 547 6.92 -9.12 -0.58
N ILE A 548 7.71 -8.13 -0.17
CA ILE A 548 8.95 -8.33 0.61
C ILE A 548 8.62 -8.84 2.02
N LEU A 549 7.64 -8.22 2.69
CA LEU A 549 7.15 -8.67 3.99
C LEU A 549 6.63 -10.12 3.91
N GLN A 550 5.92 -10.44 2.84
CA GLN A 550 5.46 -11.80 2.57
C GLN A 550 6.65 -12.76 2.41
N ALA A 551 7.67 -12.42 1.62
CA ALA A 551 8.86 -13.24 1.46
C ALA A 551 9.58 -13.51 2.80
N MET A 552 9.63 -12.51 3.71
CA MET A 552 10.15 -12.70 5.07
C MET A 552 9.32 -13.70 5.87
N LEU A 553 7.99 -13.58 5.83
CA LEU A 553 7.07 -14.50 6.51
C LEU A 553 7.17 -15.92 5.94
N VAL A 554 7.23 -16.06 4.61
CA VAL A 554 7.40 -17.35 3.92
C VAL A 554 8.73 -18.00 4.33
N ARG A 555 9.84 -17.25 4.35
CA ARG A 555 11.12 -17.80 4.78
C ARG A 555 11.06 -18.27 6.22
N LYS A 556 10.57 -17.44 7.15
CA LYS A 556 10.46 -17.81 8.57
C LYS A 556 9.58 -19.04 8.79
N TYR A 557 8.57 -19.23 7.94
CA TYR A 557 7.75 -20.44 7.90
C TYR A 557 8.50 -21.65 7.33
N ILE A 558 9.24 -21.52 6.21
CA ILE A 558 10.00 -22.61 5.57
C ILE A 558 11.21 -23.06 6.40
N THR A 559 11.86 -22.15 7.13
CA THR A 559 12.96 -22.51 8.05
C THR A 559 12.50 -23.31 9.27
N PHE A 560 11.19 -23.53 9.41
CA PHE A 560 10.59 -24.34 10.44
C PHE A 560 10.48 -25.79 9.92
N GLY A 561 11.28 -26.70 10.50
CA GLY A 561 11.39 -28.08 10.05
C GLY A 561 10.14 -28.92 10.29
N GLU A 562 10.03 -30.02 9.54
CA GLU A 562 8.92 -30.99 9.55
C GLU A 562 8.65 -31.63 10.93
N ASP A 563 9.54 -31.47 11.92
CA ASP A 563 9.49 -32.14 13.22
C ASP A 563 9.00 -31.27 14.39
N THR A 564 8.61 -30.01 14.18
CA THR A 564 8.14 -29.12 15.27
C THR A 564 6.65 -28.75 15.10
N PRO A 565 5.75 -29.20 15.99
CA PRO A 565 4.31 -29.01 15.84
C PRO A 565 3.79 -27.60 16.16
N GLU A 566 4.65 -26.64 16.52
CA GLU A 566 4.23 -25.30 16.97
C GLU A 566 4.61 -24.18 16.01
N VAL A 567 3.65 -23.33 15.63
CA VAL A 567 3.88 -22.12 14.81
C VAL A 567 5.00 -21.22 15.38
N CYS A 568 5.91 -20.73 14.51
CA CYS A 568 7.01 -19.83 14.86
C CYS A 568 6.57 -18.65 15.76
N LEU A 569 7.36 -18.32 16.77
CA LEU A 569 7.01 -17.30 17.75
C LEU A 569 6.93 -15.88 17.16
N GLY A 570 7.87 -15.52 16.29
CA GLY A 570 7.84 -14.22 15.59
C GLY A 570 6.58 -14.07 14.72
N PHE A 571 6.06 -15.19 14.24
CA PHE A 571 4.79 -15.24 13.54
C PHE A 571 3.57 -15.08 14.47
N LYS A 572 3.56 -15.75 15.62
CA LYS A 572 2.52 -15.55 16.67
C LYS A 572 2.46 -14.07 17.12
N ASN A 573 3.60 -13.40 17.16
CA ASN A 573 3.69 -11.97 17.48
C ASN A 573 3.17 -11.08 16.35
N PHE A 574 3.57 -11.35 15.11
CA PHE A 574 3.07 -10.65 13.92
C PHE A 574 1.53 -10.70 13.82
N ARG A 575 0.95 -11.89 14.03
CA ARG A 575 -0.49 -12.12 14.17
C ARG A 575 -1.11 -11.20 15.22
N SER A 576 -0.55 -11.22 16.43
CA SER A 576 -1.06 -10.46 17.57
C SER A 576 -1.12 -8.95 17.28
N ILE A 577 -0.13 -8.41 16.58
CA ILE A 577 -0.07 -7.00 16.16
C ILE A 577 -1.22 -6.64 15.22
N LEU A 578 -1.50 -7.51 14.25
CA LEU A 578 -2.54 -7.26 13.25
C LEU A 578 -3.96 -7.43 13.79
N SER A 579 -4.15 -8.36 14.71
CA SER A 579 -5.44 -8.57 15.38
C SER A 579 -5.74 -7.51 16.44
N ASP A 580 -4.73 -6.73 16.87
CA ASP A 580 -4.88 -5.75 17.94
C ASP A 580 -5.59 -4.48 17.43
N PRO A 581 -6.82 -4.20 17.89
CA PRO A 581 -7.55 -2.99 17.49
C PRO A 581 -6.80 -1.71 17.86
N PHE A 582 -5.97 -1.71 18.91
CA PHE A 582 -5.19 -0.54 19.30
C PHE A 582 -4.08 -0.21 18.30
N THR A 583 -3.55 -1.20 17.59
CA THR A 583 -2.59 -0.98 16.49
C THR A 583 -3.26 -0.18 15.36
N TRP A 584 -4.50 -0.54 14.99
CA TRP A 584 -5.24 0.16 13.94
C TRP A 584 -5.72 1.56 14.36
N ILE A 585 -6.14 1.72 15.62
CA ILE A 585 -6.46 3.04 16.19
C ILE A 585 -5.21 3.92 16.17
N GLY A 586 -4.07 3.40 16.63
CA GLY A 586 -2.78 4.10 16.60
C GLY A 586 -2.37 4.50 15.18
N LEU A 587 -2.51 3.59 14.21
CA LEU A 587 -2.24 3.82 12.79
C LEU A 587 -3.14 4.93 12.22
N LEU A 588 -4.43 4.91 12.53
CA LEU A 588 -5.40 5.92 12.09
C LEU A 588 -5.02 7.31 12.64
N HIS A 589 -4.73 7.39 13.94
CA HIS A 589 -4.33 8.64 14.56
C HIS A 589 -3.00 9.16 13.99
N MET A 590 -2.00 8.28 13.81
CA MET A 590 -0.71 8.61 13.21
C MET A 590 -0.82 9.13 11.77
N ALA A 591 -1.70 8.53 10.96
CA ALA A 591 -1.98 9.01 9.62
C ALA A 591 -2.78 10.33 9.62
N SER A 592 -3.64 10.55 10.60
CA SER A 592 -4.44 11.78 10.68
C SER A 592 -3.63 13.01 11.11
N LEU A 593 -2.61 12.83 11.96
CA LEU A 593 -1.82 13.91 12.58
C LEU A 593 -1.23 14.90 11.55
N PRO A 594 -0.51 14.46 10.50
CA PRO A 594 -0.02 15.39 9.48
C PRO A 594 -1.13 16.17 8.77
N VAL A 595 -2.30 15.56 8.58
CA VAL A 595 -3.43 16.23 7.90
C VAL A 595 -4.07 17.28 8.80
N VAL A 596 -4.22 16.99 10.10
CA VAL A 596 -4.87 17.89 11.06
C VAL A 596 -3.93 19.02 11.48
N LEU A 597 -2.74 18.69 11.97
CA LEU A 597 -1.81 19.68 12.54
C LEU A 597 -1.26 20.65 11.48
N LEU A 598 -1.00 20.18 10.27
CA LEU A 598 -0.47 21.04 9.21
C LEU A 598 -1.56 21.84 8.49
N ARG A 599 -2.84 21.51 8.70
CA ARG A 599 -3.95 22.31 8.17
C ARG A 599 -4.11 23.65 8.89
N GLU A 600 -3.79 23.71 10.18
CA GLU A 600 -3.86 24.98 10.96
C GLU A 600 -2.78 26.00 10.57
N LEU A 601 -1.89 25.65 9.63
CA LEU A 601 -0.82 26.51 9.11
C LEU A 601 -1.15 27.18 7.77
N GLU A 602 -2.23 26.78 7.12
CA GLU A 602 -2.75 27.32 5.86
C GLU A 602 -3.99 28.18 6.12
#